data_AF-A0A401QE71-F1
#
_entry.id   AF-A0A401QE71-F1
#
_cell.length_a   1.000
_cell.length_b   1.000
_cell.length_c   1.000
_cell.angle_alpha   90.00
_cell.angle_beta   90.00
_cell.angle_gamma   90.00
#
_symmetry.space_group_name_H-M   'P 1'
#
loop_
_entity.id
_entity.type
_entity.pdbx_description
1 polymer ?
#
loop_
_entity_poly.entity_id
_entity_poly.type
_entity_poly.pdbx_seq_one_letter_code
_entity_poly.pdbx_strand_id
1 'polypeptide(L)'
;MLKQLQKAARCQAPRNNPIPVFLFSQDVRSPAEYQVSHLQGAIRVDPETTNMGELVKTLGLEGSGCQTVVCYCTAGYHGSQMAQRVRSLSTPEQGPEGAASLKVYNLEGGLAKWANERRPLVDSEGRPTSVVHPYNTVWAQLVEPEHRATI
;
A
#
# COMPACT_ATOMS: atom_id res chain seq x y z
N MET A 1 6.55 2.34 13.77
CA MET A 1 6.06 2.60 12.40
C MET A 1 7.18 2.61 11.36
N LEU A 2 8.31 3.31 11.57
CA LEU A 2 9.57 2.98 10.88
C LEU A 2 9.83 1.47 11.00
N LYS A 3 9.54 0.88 12.16
CA LYS A 3 9.53 -0.57 12.39
C LYS A 3 8.64 -1.41 11.46
N GLN A 4 7.51 -0.91 10.94
CA GLN A 4 6.63 -1.69 10.02
C GLN A 4 7.19 -1.68 8.60
N LEU A 5 7.61 -0.51 8.10
CA LEU A 5 8.32 -0.38 6.81
C LEU A 5 9.73 -1.01 6.87
N GLN A 6 10.40 -0.99 8.03
CA GLN A 6 11.66 -1.71 8.27
C GLN A 6 11.44 -3.22 8.44
N LYS A 7 10.29 -3.68 8.94
CA LYS A 7 9.93 -5.11 9.01
C LYS A 7 9.53 -5.63 7.64
N ALA A 8 8.88 -4.80 6.82
CA ALA A 8 8.69 -4.98 5.39
C ALA A 8 10.04 -5.06 4.65
N ALA A 9 10.98 -4.17 4.96
CA ALA A 9 12.34 -4.21 4.43
C ALA A 9 13.18 -5.45 4.89
N ARG A 10 12.71 -6.23 5.87
CA ARG A 10 13.40 -7.43 6.42
C ARG A 10 12.95 -8.73 5.77
N CYS A 11 12.83 -8.75 4.45
CA CYS A 11 12.88 -9.98 3.65
C CYS A 11 14.35 -10.42 3.50
N GLN A 12 14.98 -10.88 4.60
CA GLN A 12 16.38 -11.34 4.56
C GLN A 12 16.44 -12.81 4.14
N ALA A 13 17.27 -13.09 3.13
CA ALA A 13 17.69 -14.42 2.72
C ALA A 13 18.57 -15.09 3.79
N PRO A 14 18.77 -16.42 3.74
CA PRO A 14 19.91 -17.03 4.41
C PRO A 14 21.21 -16.32 4.00
N ARG A 15 22.01 -15.97 5.01
CA ARG A 15 23.25 -15.17 4.98
C ARG A 15 24.10 -15.36 3.70
N ASN A 16 23.90 -14.50 2.68
CA ASN A 16 24.93 -13.98 1.74
C ASN A 16 24.41 -13.50 0.37
N ASN A 17 23.11 -13.59 0.06
CA ASN A 17 22.56 -12.93 -1.13
C ASN A 17 21.47 -11.92 -0.74
N PRO A 18 21.61 -10.62 -1.07
CA PRO A 18 20.53 -9.67 -0.89
C PRO A 18 19.40 -10.02 -1.88
N ILE A 19 18.30 -10.59 -1.37
CA ILE A 19 17.07 -10.68 -2.15
C ILE A 19 16.59 -9.24 -2.39
N PRO A 20 16.31 -8.83 -3.64
CA PRO A 20 15.73 -7.52 -3.90
C PRO A 20 14.36 -7.45 -3.21
N VAL A 21 14.25 -6.55 -2.22
CA VAL A 21 12.98 -6.28 -1.54
C VAL A 21 12.23 -5.27 -2.39
N PHE A 22 11.25 -5.74 -3.14
CA PHE A 22 10.29 -4.87 -3.81
C PHE A 22 9.20 -4.47 -2.81
N LEU A 23 9.11 -3.18 -2.51
CA LEU A 23 8.05 -2.60 -1.70
C LEU A 23 6.96 -2.06 -2.63
N PHE A 24 5.84 -2.76 -2.70
CA PHE A 24 4.68 -2.29 -3.45
C PHE A 24 3.70 -1.65 -2.48
N SER A 25 3.55 -0.32 -2.58
CA SER A 25 2.54 0.41 -1.84
C SER A 25 1.26 0.47 -2.68
N GLN A 26 0.25 -0.33 -2.31
CA GLN A 26 -1.03 -0.34 -3.03
C GLN A 26 -1.95 0.71 -2.45
N ASP A 27 -2.27 1.71 -3.27
CA ASP A 27 -3.27 2.71 -2.96
C ASP A 27 -4.63 2.24 -3.48
N VAL A 28 -5.51 1.82 -2.59
CA VAL A 28 -6.86 1.34 -2.96
C VAL A 28 -7.92 2.44 -2.92
N ARG A 29 -7.50 3.71 -2.93
CA ARG A 29 -8.41 4.86 -2.99
C ARG A 29 -8.79 5.20 -4.43
N SER A 30 -9.80 6.04 -4.60
CA SER A 30 -10.24 6.52 -5.91
C SER A 30 -9.13 7.26 -6.67
N PRO A 31 -9.23 7.41 -8.01
CA PRO A 31 -8.28 8.21 -8.78
C PRO A 31 -8.16 9.67 -8.28
N ALA A 32 -9.28 10.28 -7.88
CA ALA A 32 -9.29 11.64 -7.34
C ALA A 32 -8.50 11.73 -6.02
N GLU A 33 -8.66 10.76 -5.13
CA GLU A 33 -7.90 10.69 -3.88
C GLU A 33 -6.40 10.49 -4.11
N TYR A 34 -6.03 9.66 -5.09
CA TYR A 34 -4.65 9.38 -5.46
C TYR A 34 -3.93 10.59 -6.07
N GLN A 35 -4.66 11.36 -6.90
CA GLN A 35 -4.11 12.55 -7.56
C GLN A 35 -3.70 13.64 -6.57
N VAL A 36 -4.47 13.82 -5.49
CA VAL A 36 -4.15 14.81 -4.46
C VAL A 36 -2.87 14.46 -3.71
N SER A 37 -2.69 13.18 -3.37
CA SER A 37 -1.53 12.71 -2.62
C SER A 37 -1.44 11.21 -2.65
N HIS A 38 -0.24 10.64 -2.58
CA HIS A 38 0.01 9.21 -2.35
C HIS A 38 1.43 9.02 -1.80
N LEU A 39 1.79 7.78 -1.42
CA LEU A 39 3.16 7.46 -1.06
C LEU A 39 4.03 7.42 -2.33
N GLN A 40 5.25 7.97 -2.27
CA GLN A 40 6.18 7.94 -3.41
C GLN A 40 6.35 6.51 -3.95
N GLY A 41 6.12 6.33 -5.25
CA GLY A 41 6.25 5.02 -5.90
C GLY A 41 5.11 4.04 -5.62
N ALA A 42 4.02 4.49 -4.98
CA ALA A 42 2.81 3.69 -4.87
C ALA A 42 2.22 3.38 -6.25
N ILE A 43 1.51 2.25 -6.34
CA ILE A 43 0.73 1.88 -7.50
C ILE A 43 -0.73 1.89 -7.08
N ARG A 44 -1.56 2.67 -7.78
CA ARG A 44 -3.01 2.67 -7.52
C ARG A 44 -3.60 1.35 -7.98
N VAL A 45 -4.37 0.71 -7.09
CA VAL A 45 -5.13 -0.50 -7.39
C VAL A 45 -6.61 -0.17 -7.25
N ASP A 46 -7.43 -0.69 -8.16
CA ASP A 46 -8.88 -0.56 -8.02
C ASP A 46 -9.36 -1.33 -6.77
N PRO A 47 -10.01 -0.70 -5.78
CA PRO A 47 -10.53 -1.39 -4.59
C PRO A 47 -11.52 -2.52 -4.92
N GLU A 48 -12.23 -2.41 -6.05
CA GLU A 48 -13.23 -3.37 -6.50
C GLU A 48 -12.63 -4.44 -7.43
N THR A 49 -11.31 -4.48 -7.62
CA THR A 49 -10.70 -5.52 -8.43
C THR A 49 -10.99 -6.91 -7.86
N THR A 50 -11.52 -7.78 -8.73
CA THR A 50 -11.77 -9.19 -8.45
C THR A 50 -10.78 -10.10 -9.18
N ASN A 51 -10.09 -9.59 -10.20
CA ASN A 51 -9.09 -10.33 -10.97
C ASN A 51 -7.72 -10.28 -10.29
N MET A 52 -7.54 -11.08 -9.25
CA MET A 52 -6.29 -11.11 -8.48
C MET A 52 -5.09 -11.65 -9.30
N GLY A 53 -5.34 -12.50 -10.30
CA GLY A 53 -4.27 -13.00 -11.18
C GLY A 53 -3.68 -11.91 -12.07
N GLU A 54 -4.51 -11.02 -12.62
CA GLU A 54 -4.06 -9.84 -13.35
C GLU A 54 -3.36 -8.82 -12.45
N LEU A 55 -3.84 -8.66 -11.22
CA LEU A 55 -3.18 -7.81 -10.22
C LEU A 55 -1.76 -8.29 -9.93
N VAL A 56 -1.57 -9.60 -9.76
CA VAL A 56 -0.25 -10.21 -9.53
C VAL A 56 0.70 -9.93 -10.70
N LYS A 57 0.23 -10.09 -11.93
CA LYS A 57 1.02 -9.77 -13.14
C LYS A 57 1.41 -8.30 -13.19
N THR A 58 0.44 -7.41 -13.00
CA THR A 58 0.61 -5.96 -13.06
C THR A 58 1.62 -5.47 -12.01
N LEU A 59 1.61 -6.09 -10.84
CA LEU A 59 2.52 -5.77 -9.74
C LEU A 59 3.81 -6.59 -9.76
N GLY A 60 4.02 -7.45 -10.75
CA GLY A 60 5.20 -8.31 -10.84
C GLY A 60 5.37 -9.26 -9.66
N LEU A 61 4.27 -9.74 -9.06
CA LEU A 61 4.27 -10.61 -7.88
C LEU A 61 4.47 -12.11 -8.22
N GLU A 62 4.82 -12.42 -9.47
CA GLU A 62 5.03 -13.79 -9.98
C GLU A 62 6.45 -14.33 -9.73
N GLY A 63 7.35 -13.51 -9.19
CA GLY A 63 8.76 -13.84 -9.01
C GLY A 63 9.04 -14.72 -7.79
N SER A 64 10.11 -15.53 -7.86
CA SER A 64 10.58 -16.43 -6.81
C SER A 64 11.36 -15.74 -5.66
N GLY A 65 11.04 -14.48 -5.35
CA GLY A 65 11.70 -13.68 -4.32
C GLY A 65 10.80 -13.32 -3.13
N CYS A 66 11.40 -12.94 -2.00
CA CYS A 66 10.67 -12.40 -0.85
C CYS A 66 10.20 -10.97 -1.16
N GLN A 67 8.92 -10.84 -1.49
CA GLN A 67 8.29 -9.58 -1.87
C GLN A 67 7.48 -9.03 -0.71
N THR A 68 7.48 -7.71 -0.53
CA THR A 68 6.66 -7.07 0.48
C THR A 68 5.64 -6.13 -0.15
N VAL A 69 4.37 -6.38 0.18
CA VAL A 69 3.25 -5.56 -0.23
C VAL A 69 2.70 -4.81 0.99
N VAL A 70 2.54 -3.50 0.86
CA VAL A 70 1.89 -2.66 1.85
C VAL A 70 0.63 -2.06 1.20
N CYS A 71 -0.54 -2.52 1.61
CA CYS A 71 -1.80 -1.93 1.18
C CYS A 71 -2.18 -0.78 2.12
N TYR A 72 -2.78 0.27 1.58
CA TYR A 72 -3.29 1.37 2.38
C TYR A 72 -4.48 2.05 1.71
N CYS A 73 -5.28 2.75 2.52
CA CYS A 73 -6.30 3.68 2.04
C CYS A 73 -6.35 4.91 2.95
N THR A 74 -7.44 5.67 2.94
CA THR A 74 -7.56 6.93 3.71
C THR A 74 -7.45 6.70 5.22
N ALA A 75 -8.13 5.72 5.81
CA ALA A 75 -7.91 5.37 7.23
C ALA A 75 -7.68 3.89 7.55
N GLY A 76 -7.36 3.07 6.53
CA GLY A 76 -6.85 1.71 6.71
C GLY A 76 -7.88 0.58 6.62
N TYR A 77 -9.18 0.86 6.49
CA TYR A 77 -10.23 -0.16 6.35
C TYR A 77 -10.15 -0.92 5.02
N HIS A 78 -10.31 -0.22 3.88
CA HIS A 78 -10.16 -0.85 2.55
C HIS A 78 -8.76 -1.43 2.33
N GLY A 79 -7.73 -0.76 2.87
CA GLY A 79 -6.36 -1.29 2.86
C GLY A 79 -6.25 -2.66 3.55
N SER A 80 -6.94 -2.87 4.68
CA SER A 80 -6.95 -4.18 5.34
C SER A 80 -7.66 -5.27 4.53
N GLN A 81 -8.75 -4.93 3.83
CA GLN A 81 -9.48 -5.87 3.00
C GLN A 81 -8.61 -6.31 1.80
N MET A 82 -7.96 -5.36 1.14
CA MET A 82 -7.04 -5.67 0.05
C MET A 82 -5.84 -6.49 0.54
N ALA A 83 -5.25 -6.12 1.69
CA ALA A 83 -4.16 -6.90 2.28
C ALA A 83 -4.55 -8.36 2.55
N GLN A 84 -5.80 -8.63 2.96
CA GLN A 84 -6.29 -9.99 3.13
C GLN A 84 -6.44 -10.71 1.78
N ARG A 85 -7.00 -10.07 0.76
CA ARG A 85 -7.12 -10.63 -0.60
C ARG A 85 -5.76 -10.95 -1.21
N VAL A 86 -4.78 -10.04 -1.11
CA VAL A 86 -3.42 -10.28 -1.61
C VAL A 86 -2.74 -11.39 -0.82
N ARG A 87 -2.97 -11.48 0.50
CA ARG A 87 -2.40 -12.55 1.32
C ARG A 87 -2.96 -13.93 0.97
N SER A 88 -4.22 -14.05 0.54
CA SER A 88 -4.76 -15.36 0.14
C SER A 88 -4.03 -15.94 -1.07
N LEU A 89 -3.43 -15.09 -1.92
CA LEU A 89 -2.58 -15.50 -3.04
C LEU A 89 -1.26 -16.13 -2.63
N SER A 90 -0.84 -16.00 -1.37
CA SER A 90 0.34 -16.71 -0.86
C SER A 90 0.04 -18.19 -0.56
N THR A 91 -1.22 -18.63 -0.67
CA THR A 91 -1.59 -20.02 -0.43
C THR A 91 -1.35 -20.89 -1.68
N PRO A 92 -0.94 -22.15 -1.51
CA PRO A 92 -0.73 -23.06 -2.65
C PRO A 92 -1.97 -23.26 -3.53
N GLU A 93 -3.17 -23.06 -2.99
CA GLU A 93 -4.44 -23.27 -3.69
C GLU A 93 -4.86 -22.09 -4.57
N GLN A 94 -4.41 -20.87 -4.27
CA GLN A 94 -4.86 -19.64 -4.95
C GLN A 94 -3.74 -18.80 -5.56
N GLY A 95 -2.49 -19.17 -5.30
CA GLY A 95 -1.31 -18.45 -5.75
C GLY A 95 -0.67 -19.05 -7.01
N PRO A 96 -0.01 -18.23 -7.84
CA PRO A 96 0.95 -18.76 -8.80
C PRO A 96 2.14 -19.41 -8.09
N GLU A 97 2.79 -20.39 -8.75
CA GLU A 97 4.03 -20.98 -8.26
C GLU A 97 5.04 -19.88 -7.91
N GLY A 98 5.49 -19.84 -6.64
CA GLY A 98 6.40 -18.81 -6.13
C GLY A 98 5.78 -17.75 -5.22
N ALA A 99 4.44 -17.61 -5.20
CA ALA A 99 3.74 -16.62 -4.35
C ALA A 99 3.82 -16.88 -2.83
N ALA A 100 4.32 -18.05 -2.42
CA ALA A 100 4.51 -18.43 -1.02
C ALA A 100 5.43 -17.47 -0.22
N SER A 101 6.16 -16.59 -0.90
CA SER A 101 7.12 -15.65 -0.29
C SER A 101 6.58 -14.22 -0.09
N LEU A 102 5.27 -14.01 -0.24
CA LEU A 102 4.64 -12.69 -0.05
C LEU A 102 4.48 -12.31 1.42
N LYS A 103 5.04 -11.17 1.82
CA LYS A 103 4.74 -10.51 3.10
C LYS A 103 3.79 -9.36 2.86
N VAL A 104 2.54 -9.51 3.32
CA VAL A 104 1.49 -8.52 3.08
C VAL A 104 1.13 -7.79 4.37
N TYR A 105 1.19 -6.46 4.34
CA TYR A 105 0.89 -5.57 5.45
C TYR A 105 -0.20 -4.56 5.07
N ASN A 106 -0.89 -4.04 6.08
CA ASN A 106 -1.77 -2.88 5.96
C ASN A 106 -1.13 -1.69 6.67
N LEU A 107 -1.19 -0.49 6.08
CA LEU A 107 -0.76 0.73 6.75
C LEU A 107 -1.77 1.11 7.83
N GLU A 108 -1.39 0.90 9.08
CA GLU A 108 -2.19 1.23 10.25
C GLU A 108 -2.60 2.72 10.27
N GLY A 109 -3.91 2.98 10.34
CA GLY A 109 -4.47 4.34 10.31
C GLY A 109 -4.45 5.03 8.94
N GLY A 110 -4.00 4.33 7.89
CA GLY A 110 -4.02 4.83 6.51
C GLY A 110 -3.23 6.13 6.29
N LEU A 111 -3.59 6.83 5.22
CA LEU A 111 -2.98 8.11 4.87
C LEU A 111 -3.33 9.24 5.82
N ALA A 112 -4.48 9.17 6.49
CA ALA A 112 -4.88 10.15 7.51
C ALA A 112 -3.86 10.19 8.65
N LYS A 113 -3.57 9.03 9.27
CA LYS A 113 -2.56 8.95 10.33
C LYS A 113 -1.16 9.26 9.81
N TRP A 114 -0.84 8.84 8.58
CA TRP A 114 0.44 9.14 7.95
C TRP A 114 0.69 10.65 7.83
N ALA A 115 -0.32 11.39 7.35
CA ALA A 115 -0.25 12.84 7.19
C ALA A 115 -0.18 13.55 8.54
N ASN A 116 -1.00 13.18 9.53
CA ASN A 116 -0.96 13.77 10.89
C ASN A 116 0.41 13.55 11.57
N GLU A 117 1.12 12.48 11.22
CA GLU A 117 2.51 12.23 11.65
C GLU A 117 3.55 13.01 10.85
N ARG A 118 3.13 13.95 9.98
CA ARG A 118 3.96 14.81 9.13
C ARG A 118 4.95 14.02 8.26
N ARG A 119 4.50 12.87 7.76
CA ARG A 119 5.32 12.00 6.92
C ARG A 119 5.22 12.39 5.43
N PRO A 120 6.27 12.12 4.63
CA PRO A 120 6.30 12.51 3.22
C PRO A 120 5.15 11.90 2.41
N LEU A 121 4.53 12.74 1.58
CA LEU A 121 3.57 12.38 0.54
C LEU A 121 3.97 13.11 -0.74
N VAL A 122 3.51 12.60 -1.88
CA VAL A 122 3.65 13.27 -3.18
C VAL A 122 2.33 13.37 -3.91
N ASP A 123 2.16 14.40 -4.73
CA ASP A 123 1.02 14.56 -5.63
C ASP A 123 1.19 13.71 -6.92
N SER A 124 0.24 13.80 -7.84
CA SER A 124 0.29 13.12 -9.15
C SER A 124 1.50 13.48 -10.02
N GLU A 125 2.13 14.62 -9.79
CA GLU A 125 3.35 15.05 -10.50
C GLU A 125 4.64 14.62 -9.76
N GLY A 126 4.50 13.91 -8.64
CA GLY A 126 5.63 13.49 -7.81
C GLY A 126 6.20 14.62 -6.94
N ARG A 127 5.51 15.76 -6.82
CA ARG A 127 5.96 16.87 -6.00
C ARG A 127 5.56 16.64 -4.53
N PRO A 128 6.39 17.05 -3.56
CA PRO A 128 6.03 16.96 -2.15
C PRO A 128 4.69 17.65 -1.85
N THR A 129 3.84 16.96 -1.10
CA THR A 129 2.57 17.51 -0.59
C THR A 129 2.40 17.10 0.88
N SER A 130 1.59 17.86 1.60
CA SER A 130 1.20 17.56 2.98
C SER A 130 -0.29 17.35 3.14
N VAL A 131 -1.07 17.44 2.06
CA VAL A 131 -2.52 17.30 2.13
C VAL A 131 -2.97 15.91 1.69
N VAL A 132 -4.09 15.45 2.22
CA VAL A 132 -4.75 14.20 1.89
C VAL A 132 -6.20 14.50 1.52
N HIS A 133 -6.65 13.97 0.39
CA HIS A 133 -8.07 13.97 0.06
C HIS A 133 -8.81 13.02 1.01
N PRO A 134 -9.74 13.53 1.82
CA PRO A 134 -10.53 12.66 2.67
C PRO A 134 -11.65 12.03 1.84
N TYR A 135 -11.77 10.70 1.94
CA TYR A 135 -12.77 9.91 1.21
C TYR A 135 -14.19 10.50 1.26
N ASN A 136 -14.60 10.99 2.44
CA ASN A 136 -15.84 11.75 2.62
C ASN A 136 -15.76 12.59 3.91
N THR A 137 -16.83 13.32 4.22
CA THR A 137 -16.93 14.21 5.39
C THR A 137 -16.76 13.51 6.74
N VAL A 138 -17.16 12.24 6.86
CA VAL A 138 -16.96 11.45 8.09
C VAL A 138 -15.48 11.13 8.27
N TRP A 139 -14.82 10.64 7.22
CA TRP A 139 -13.40 10.26 7.27
C TRP A 139 -12.47 11.48 7.31
N ALA A 140 -12.96 12.64 6.88
CA ALA A 140 -12.25 13.91 7.03
C ALA A 140 -11.90 14.22 8.48
N GLN A 141 -12.71 13.78 9.45
CA GLN A 141 -12.44 13.97 10.88
C GLN A 141 -11.15 13.29 11.36
N LEU A 142 -10.64 12.30 10.61
CA LEU A 142 -9.40 11.59 10.92
C LEU A 142 -8.15 12.34 10.43
N VAL A 143 -8.32 13.33 9.56
CA VAL A 143 -7.23 14.16 9.00
C VAL A 143 -7.21 15.49 9.73
N GLU A 144 -6.05 15.87 10.29
CA GLU A 144 -5.86 17.19 10.89
C GLU A 144 -6.19 18.30 9.87
N PRO A 145 -6.81 19.42 10.29
CA PRO A 145 -7.27 20.45 9.34
C PRO A 145 -6.18 20.97 8.39
N GLU A 146 -4.93 21.09 8.86
CA GLU A 146 -3.77 21.52 8.07
C GLU A 146 -3.36 20.54 6.96
N HIS A 147 -3.78 19.29 7.07
CA HIS A 147 -3.49 18.21 6.13
C HIS A 147 -4.71 17.83 5.28
N ARG A 148 -5.82 18.56 5.36
CA ARG A 148 -7.07 18.17 4.70
C ARG A 148 -7.24 18.90 3.38
N ALA A 149 -7.33 18.15 2.28
CA ALA A 149 -7.75 18.72 0.99
C ALA A 149 -9.28 18.88 0.92
N THR A 150 -9.75 19.67 -0.04
CA THR A 150 -11.17 19.83 -0.33
C THR A 150 -11.76 18.53 -0.88
N ILE A 151 -12.99 18.21 -0.45
CA ILE A 151 -13.76 17.04 -0.93
C ILE A 151 -14.44 17.38 -2.25
#